data_AF-A0A1T5FR64-F1
#
_entry.id   AF-A0A1T5FR64-F1
#
_cell.length_a   1.000
_cell.length_b   1.000
_cell.length_c   1.000
_cell.angle_alpha   90.00
_cell.angle_beta   90.00
_cell.angle_gamma   90.00
#
_symmetry.space_group_name_H-M   'P 1'
#
loop_
_entity.id
_entity.type
_entity.pdbx_description
1 polymer ?
#
loop_
_entity_poly.entity_id
_entity_poly.type
_entity_poly.pdbx_seq_one_letter_code
_entity_poly.pdbx_strand_id
1 'polypeptide(L)' 'MDFLTFEDGDKVFLQTVYNFAGAGEQVGFDVFRFDADGKIAEHWDVMETLADKSTWANENGKF' A
#
# COMPACT_ATOMS: atom_id res chain seq x y z
N MET A 1 2.63 12.04 -1.27
CA MET A 1 2.51 10.62 -0.89
C MET A 1 1.03 10.37 -0.80
N ASP A 2 0.51 9.60 -1.74
CA ASP A 2 -0.92 9.35 -1.85
C ASP A 2 -1.20 8.01 -1.17
N PHE A 3 -2.19 7.97 -0.27
CA PHE A 3 -2.57 6.75 0.42
C PHE A 3 -4.07 6.68 0.69
N LEU A 4 -4.61 5.46 0.71
CA LEU A 4 -5.91 5.11 1.24
C LEU A 4 -5.68 4.24 2.47
N THR A 5 -6.42 4.49 3.55
CA THR A 5 -6.32 3.73 4.79
C THR A 5 -7.70 3.35 5.27
N PHE A 6 -7.80 2.14 5.82
CA PHE A 6 -9.00 1.63 6.43
C PHE A 6 -8.63 0.71 7.60
N GLU A 7 -9.58 0.53 8.50
CA GLU A 7 -9.42 -0.27 9.70
C GLU A 7 -10.59 -1.24 9.83
N ASP A 8 -10.29 -2.48 10.20
CA ASP A 8 -11.26 -3.50 10.61
C ASP A 8 -10.75 -4.25 11.84
N GLY A 9 -11.28 -3.89 13.00
CA GLY A 9 -10.88 -4.48 14.28
C GLY A 9 -9.40 -4.25 14.58
N ASP A 10 -8.65 -5.34 14.76
CA ASP A 10 -7.21 -5.29 15.05
C ASP A 10 -6.35 -5.14 13.78
N LYS A 11 -6.94 -4.82 12.63
CA LYS A 11 -6.23 -4.72 11.35
C LYS A 11 -6.36 -3.34 10.73
N VAL A 12 -5.27 -2.86 10.16
CA VAL A 12 -5.24 -1.66 9.33
C VAL A 12 -4.69 -2.06 7.97
N PHE A 13 -5.37 -1.65 6.90
CA PHE A 13 -4.81 -1.74 5.54
C PHE A 13 -4.46 -0.36 5.00
N LEU A 14 -3.40 -0.32 4.20
CA LEU A 14 -2.96 0.86 3.47
C LEU A 14 -2.73 0.51 2.00
N GLN A 15 -3.25 1.31 1.10
CA GLN A 15 -2.82 1.32 -0.30
C GLN A 15 -2.03 2.61 -0.53
N THR A 16 -0.75 2.50 -0.87
CA THR A 16 0.20 3.63 -0.87
C THR A 16 0.98 3.69 -2.17
N VAL A 17 1.24 4.88 -2.70
CA VAL A 17 2.29 5.09 -3.72
C VAL A 17 3.53 5.71 -3.06
N TYR A 18 4.67 5.02 -3.15
CA TYR A 18 5.92 5.49 -2.56
C TYR A 18 7.15 5.13 -3.39
N ASN A 19 8.22 5.93 -3.25
CA ASN A 19 9.52 5.67 -3.87
C ASN A 19 10.52 5.34 -2.77
N PHE A 20 10.77 4.06 -2.56
CA PHE A 20 11.72 3.58 -1.57
C PHE A 20 13.12 3.44 -2.18
N ALA A 21 14.11 4.06 -1.55
CA ALA A 21 15.52 3.95 -1.91
C ALA A 21 15.85 4.26 -3.39
N GLY A 22 15.02 5.04 -4.09
CA GLY A 22 15.24 5.39 -5.50
C GLY A 22 14.81 4.31 -6.48
N ALA A 23 14.03 3.29 -6.06
CA ALA A 23 13.54 2.20 -6.90
C ALA A 23 12.45 2.62 -7.92
N GLY A 24 12.07 3.91 -7.94
CA GLY A 24 10.93 4.41 -8.72
C GLY A 24 9.62 4.36 -7.91
N GLU A 25 8.54 4.88 -8.47
CA GLU A 25 7.22 4.82 -7.81
C GLU A 25 6.72 3.37 -7.78
N GLN A 26 6.40 2.90 -6.58
CA GLN A 26 5.83 1.60 -6.31
C GLN A 26 4.43 1.78 -5.72
N VAL A 27 3.50 0.91 -6.10
CA VAL A 27 2.20 0.76 -5.46
C VAL A 27 2.33 -0.36 -4.43
N GLY A 28 2.14 -0.03 -3.16
CA GLY A 28 2.10 -0.98 -2.06
C GLY A 28 0.68 -1.20 -1.56
N PHE A 29 0.37 -2.44 -1.24
CA PHE A 29 -0.80 -2.80 -0.43
C PHE A 29 -0.30 -3.49 0.84
N ASP A 30 -0.42 -2.79 1.96
CA ASP A 30 0.07 -3.23 3.26
C ASP A 30 -1.11 -3.58 4.17
N VAL A 31 -0.97 -4.68 4.92
CA VAL A 31 -1.89 -5.04 6.01
C VAL A 31 -1.08 -5.22 7.27
N PHE A 32 -1.49 -4.54 8.33
CA PHE A 32 -0.93 -4.66 9.67
C PHE A 32 -1.97 -5.26 10.60
N ARG A 33 -1.60 -6.29 11.37
CA ARG A 33 -2.38 -6.74 12.54
C ARG A 33 -1.73 -6.24 13.82
N PHE A 34 -2.52 -5.69 14.72
CA PHE A 34 -2.08 -5.21 16.02
C PHE A 34 -2.39 -6.23 17.12
N ASP A 35 -1.54 -6.32 18.13
CA ASP A 35 -1.84 -7.06 19.36
C ASP A 35 -2.63 -6.22 20.36
N ALA A 36 -2.96 -6.82 21.52
CA ALA A 36 -3.72 -6.17 22.58
C ALA A 36 -3.01 -4.95 23.20
N ASP A 37 -1.68 -4.84 23.05
CA ASP A 37 -0.88 -3.70 23.52
C ASP A 37 -0.73 -2.62 22.43
N GLY A 38 -1.41 -2.78 21.29
CA GLY A 38 -1.37 -1.87 20.15
C GLY A 38 -0.05 -1.90 19.41
N LYS A 39 0.71 -3.00 19.47
CA LYS A 39 1.93 -3.19 18.69
C LYS A 39 1.64 -3.98 17.42
N ILE A 40 2.38 -3.69 16.36
CA ILE A 40 2.31 -4.48 15.13
C ILE A 40 2.80 -5.89 15.46
N ALA A 41 1.91 -6.86 15.34
CA ALA A 41 2.21 -8.26 15.59
C ALA A 41 2.51 -9.00 14.28
N GLU A 42 1.83 -8.64 13.19
CA GLU A 42 2.04 -9.19 11.85
C GLU A 42 1.94 -8.07 10.79
N HIS A 43 2.73 -8.21 9.72
CA HIS A 43 2.72 -7.36 8.54
C HIS A 43 2.77 -8.25 7.29
N TRP A 44 1.90 -7.94 6.33
CA TRP A 44 1.94 -8.51 4.99
C TRP A 44 1.90 -7.38 3.98
N ASP A 45 2.64 -7.57 2.89
CA ASP A 45 2.64 -6.65 1.77
C ASP A 45 2.57 -7.38 0.43
N VAL A 46 2.10 -6.63 -0.56
CA VAL A 46 2.45 -6.84 -1.96
C VAL A 46 2.87 -5.51 -2.54
N MET A 47 3.88 -5.54 -3.41
CA MET A 47 4.43 -4.36 -4.05
C MET A 47 4.60 -4.59 -5.53
N GLU A 48 4.22 -3.60 -6.33
CA GLU A 48 4.42 -3.59 -7.77
C GLU A 48 4.87 -2.21 -8.25
N THR A 49 5.64 -2.18 -9.33
CA THR A 49 6.05 -0.92 -9.95
C THR A 49 4.84 -0.23 -10.55
N LEU A 50 4.68 1.07 -10.27
CA LEU A 50 3.62 1.85 -10.89
C LEU A 50 3.88 1.89 -12.40
N ALA A 51 2.97 1.31 -13.18
CA ALA A 51 3.06 1.30 -14.63
C ALA A 51 3.09 2.75 -15.17
N ASP A 52 3.86 2.97 -16.23
CA ASP A 52 3.85 4.25 -16.93
C ASP A 52 2.43 4.56 -17.42
N LYS A 53 1.96 5.79 -17.21
CA LYS A 53 0.59 6.18 -17.55
C LYS A 53 0.25 5.94 -19.03
N SER A 54 1.23 5.99 -19.92
CA SER A 54 1.05 5.71 -21.35
C SER A 54 0.75 4.23 -21.66
N THR A 55 1.01 3.32 -20.72
CA THR A 55 0.79 1.87 -20.89
C THR A 55 -0.42 1.34 -20.12
N TRP A 56 -1.14 2.20 -19.39
CA TRP A 56 -2.31 1.79 -18.62
C TRP A 56 -3.39 1.17 -19.50
N ALA A 57 -3.93 0.04 -19.05
CA ALA A 57 -5.04 -0.65 -19.70
C ALA A 57 -6.43 -0.19 -19.20
N ASN A 58 -6.46 0.70 -18.21
CA ASN A 58 -7.65 1.23 -17.55
C ASN A 58 -7.57 2.76 -17.38
N GLU A 59 -8.72 3.42 -17.25
CA GLU A 59 -8.80 4.88 -17.10
C GLU A 59 -9.03 5.32 -15.64
N ASN A 60 -9.13 4.35 -14.72
CA ASN A 60 -9.64 4.53 -13.36
C ASN A 60 -8.64 5.23 -12.42
N GLY A 61 -7.38 5.38 -12.84
CA GLY A 61 -6.31 5.86 -11.99
C GLY A 61 -5.45 4.73 -11.44
N LYS A 62 -4.54 5.12 -10.54
CA LYS A 62 -3.59 4.25 -9.83
C LYS A 62 -4.14 3.67 -8.51
N PHE A 63 -5.39 3.98 -8.18
CA PHE A 63 -6.13 3.49 -7.01
C PHE A 63 -7.47 2.92 -7.48
#